data_AF-A0A7Y3A5F9-F1
#
_entry.id   AF-A0A7Y3A5F9-F1
#
_cell.length_a   1.000
_cell.length_b   1.000
_cell.length_c   1.000
_cell.angle_alpha   90.00
_cell.angle_beta   90.00
_cell.angle_gamma   90.00
#
_symmetry.space_group_name_H-M   'P 1'
#
loop_
_entity.id
_entity.type
_entity.pdbx_description
1 polymer ?
#
loop_
_entity_poly.entity_id
_entity_poly.type
_entity_poly.pdbx_seq_one_letter_code
_entity_poly.pdbx_strand_id
1 'polypeptide(L)'
;MAGNSFGQLFRIHTFGESHGPGLGVIIDGCPAGLKIDSAFINQELKRRRPGQSDITTTRDESDICVIQSGVFEGISTGTPISLFIPNKDQKSKDYDHLKDSYRP
;
A
#
# COMPACT_ATOMS: atom_id res chain seq x y z
N MET A 1 -15.14 -7.76 -8.27
CA MET A 1 -13.93 -8.51 -8.69
C MET A 1 -13.47 -9.35 -7.53
N ALA A 2 -13.14 -10.62 -7.75
CA ALA A 2 -12.58 -11.52 -6.74
C ALA A 2 -11.07 -11.66 -6.96
N GLY A 3 -10.30 -12.02 -5.92
CA GLY A 3 -8.86 -12.27 -6.04
C GLY A 3 -7.93 -11.26 -5.35
N ASN A 4 -8.44 -10.43 -4.44
CA ASN A 4 -7.63 -9.50 -3.66
C ASN A 4 -6.96 -10.14 -2.42
N SER A 5 -7.01 -11.46 -2.32
CA SER A 5 -6.60 -12.21 -1.13
C SER A 5 -5.58 -13.27 -1.52
N PHE A 6 -4.45 -13.34 -0.82
CA PHE A 6 -3.38 -14.31 -1.05
C PHE A 6 -2.98 -15.00 0.25
N GLY A 7 -2.78 -16.32 0.22
CA GLY A 7 -2.37 -17.12 1.39
C GLY A 7 -3.51 -17.75 2.18
N GLN A 8 -3.15 -18.62 3.13
CA GLN A 8 -4.10 -19.47 3.86
C GLN A 8 -4.04 -19.25 5.37
N LEU A 9 -2.91 -19.54 6.02
CA LEU A 9 -2.69 -19.26 7.45
C LEU A 9 -2.16 -17.84 7.65
N PHE A 10 -1.10 -17.49 6.91
CA PHE A 10 -0.67 -16.11 6.76
C PHE A 10 -1.35 -15.56 5.50
N ARG A 11 -2.30 -14.64 5.68
CA ARG A 11 -3.17 -14.19 4.59
C ARG A 11 -3.07 -12.68 4.42
N ILE A 12 -3.02 -12.26 3.17
CA ILE A 12 -2.85 -10.87 2.76
C ILE A 12 -4.09 -10.47 1.96
N HIS A 13 -4.76 -9.40 2.36
CA HIS A 13 -5.91 -8.83 1.69
C HIS A 13 -5.58 -7.40 1.24
N THR A 14 -5.57 -7.14 -0.07
CA THR A 14 -5.31 -5.80 -0.60
C THR A 14 -6.61 -5.07 -0.94
N PHE A 15 -6.61 -3.74 -0.87
CA PHE A 15 -7.72 -2.90 -1.29
C PHE A 15 -7.25 -1.52 -1.76
N GLY A 16 -8.17 -0.77 -2.37
CA GLY A 16 -7.95 0.60 -2.84
C GLY A 16 -7.64 0.68 -4.33
N GLU A 17 -7.82 1.88 -4.87
CA GLU A 17 -7.61 2.23 -6.27
C GLU A 17 -6.54 3.31 -6.42
N SER A 18 -5.82 3.32 -7.55
CA SER A 18 -4.80 4.33 -7.87
C SER A 18 -5.34 5.77 -7.93
N HIS A 19 -6.64 5.93 -8.16
CA HIS A 19 -7.35 7.23 -8.18
C HIS A 19 -8.22 7.46 -6.96
N GLY A 20 -8.26 6.49 -6.04
CA GLY A 20 -9.00 6.58 -4.79
C GLY A 20 -8.23 7.37 -3.72
N PRO A 21 -8.74 7.37 -2.48
CA PRO A 21 -8.07 8.02 -1.34
C PRO A 21 -6.70 7.44 -1.00
N GLY A 22 -6.44 6.18 -1.34
CA GLY A 22 -5.22 5.48 -1.03
C GLY A 22 -5.33 3.99 -1.31
N LEU A 23 -4.23 3.28 -1.05
CA LEU A 23 -4.16 1.83 -1.09
C LEU A 23 -3.99 1.27 0.32
N GLY A 24 -4.39 0.04 0.53
CA GLY A 24 -4.17 -0.61 1.81
C GLY A 24 -4.07 -2.12 1.72
N VAL A 25 -3.59 -2.69 2.82
CA VAL A 25 -3.45 -4.13 2.98
C VAL A 25 -3.77 -4.52 4.42
N ILE A 26 -4.48 -5.63 4.57
CA ILE A 26 -4.72 -6.31 5.85
C ILE A 26 -3.94 -7.62 5.82
N ILE A 27 -3.18 -7.88 6.88
CA ILE A 27 -2.38 -9.10 7.05
C ILE A 27 -2.91 -9.86 8.26
N ASP A 28 -3.43 -11.05 8.01
CA ASP A 28 -3.94 -11.99 9.00
C ASP A 28 -2.94 -13.12 9.27
N GLY A 29 -2.99 -13.66 10.49
CA GLY A 29 -2.17 -14.80 10.91
C GLY A 29 -0.72 -14.47 11.23
N CYS A 30 -0.38 -13.18 11.39
CA CYS A 30 0.90 -12.77 11.93
C CYS A 30 0.96 -13.12 13.43
N PRO A 31 1.95 -13.90 13.90
CA PRO A 31 2.09 -14.21 15.33
C PRO A 31 2.29 -12.95 16.18
N ALA A 32 1.90 -13.01 17.46
CA ALA A 32 2.20 -11.96 18.42
C ALA A 32 3.68 -11.97 18.82
N GLY A 33 4.21 -10.81 19.25
CA GLY A 33 5.56 -10.69 19.80
C GLY A 33 6.66 -10.41 18.76
N LEU A 34 6.31 -10.17 17.49
CA LEU A 34 7.27 -9.82 16.46
C LEU A 34 7.52 -8.32 16.43
N LYS A 35 8.77 -7.91 16.28
CA LYS A 35 9.11 -6.50 16.09
C LYS A 35 8.66 -6.03 14.71
N ILE A 36 7.87 -4.96 14.69
CA ILE A 36 7.39 -4.31 13.47
C ILE A 36 8.02 -2.93 13.38
N ASP A 37 8.93 -2.78 12.41
CA ASP A 37 9.67 -1.54 12.18
C ASP A 37 9.05 -0.75 11.03
N SER A 38 8.36 0.34 11.36
CA SER A 38 7.74 1.21 10.36
C SER A 38 8.77 1.94 9.50
N ALA A 39 9.98 2.22 10.02
CA ALA A 39 11.05 2.83 9.24
C ALA A 39 11.57 1.87 8.18
N PHE A 40 11.73 0.59 8.53
CA PHE A 40 12.07 -0.47 7.58
C PHE A 40 10.99 -0.60 6.48
N ILE A 41 9.71 -0.64 6.85
CA ILE A 41 8.61 -0.71 5.88
C ILE A 41 8.66 0.48 4.91
N ASN A 42 8.81 1.70 5.42
CA ASN A 42 8.91 2.89 4.59
C ASN A 42 10.16 2.89 3.69
N GLN A 43 11.28 2.32 4.15
CA GLN A 43 12.48 2.15 3.33
C GLN A 43 12.23 1.19 2.16
N GLU A 44 11.57 0.06 2.40
CA GLU A 44 11.22 -0.90 1.35
C GLU A 44 10.22 -0.29 0.34
N LEU A 45 9.26 0.52 0.80
CA LEU A 45 8.37 1.26 -0.09
C LEU A 45 9.13 2.25 -0.97
N LYS A 46 10.10 2.99 -0.41
CA LYS A 46 10.96 3.89 -1.19
C LYS A 46 11.81 3.16 -2.22
N ARG A 47 12.26 1.93 -1.92
CA ARG A 47 12.98 1.08 -2.89
C ARG A 47 12.10 0.64 -4.05
N ARG A 48 10.80 0.46 -3.82
CA ARG A 48 9.83 0.06 -4.85
C ARG A 48 9.56 1.16 -5.87
N ARG A 49 9.75 2.43 -5.51
CA ARG A 49 9.36 3.56 -6.37
C ARG A 49 10.05 3.54 -7.73
N PRO A 50 9.29 3.64 -8.83
CA PRO A 50 9.84 4.05 -10.12
C PRO A 50 10.24 5.53 -9.99
N GLY A 51 11.48 5.88 -10.32
CA GLY A 51 11.97 7.27 -10.20
C GLY A 51 13.43 7.41 -9.84
N GLN A 52 14.14 6.32 -9.57
CA GLN A 52 15.54 6.36 -9.14
C GLN A 52 16.56 6.60 -10.29
N SER A 53 16.09 6.82 -11.51
CA SER A 53 16.91 7.10 -12.69
C SER A 53 16.25 8.17 -13.56
N ASP A 54 17.05 8.87 -14.38
CA ASP A 54 16.62 10.02 -15.20
C ASP A 54 15.55 9.70 -16.28
N ILE A 55 15.11 8.44 -16.39
CA ILE A 55 14.24 7.92 -17.47
C ILE A 55 12.83 7.58 -16.96
N THR A 56 12.55 7.72 -15.66
CA THR A 56 11.29 7.27 -15.05
C THR A 56 10.33 8.40 -14.70
N THR A 57 9.04 8.09 -14.67
CA THR A 57 7.93 9.03 -14.42
C THR A 57 8.07 9.77 -13.08
N THR A 58 7.76 11.07 -13.07
CA THR A 58 7.89 12.03 -11.94
C THR A 58 6.88 11.83 -10.80
N ARG A 59 6.28 10.65 -10.63
CA ARG A 59 5.24 10.43 -9.61
C ARG A 59 5.86 10.32 -8.22
N ASP A 60 5.77 11.40 -7.46
CA ASP A 60 6.18 11.49 -6.06
C ASP A 60 5.02 11.00 -5.15
N GLU A 61 4.74 9.70 -5.12
CA GLU A 61 3.70 9.11 -4.23
C GLU A 61 4.09 9.30 -2.75
N SER A 62 3.22 9.77 -1.85
CA SER A 62 3.59 9.85 -0.42
C SER A 62 3.72 8.43 0.15
N ASP A 63 4.89 7.80 0.02
CA ASP A 63 5.22 6.44 0.46
C ASP A 63 5.28 6.31 1.99
N ILE A 64 4.45 7.05 2.71
CA ILE A 64 4.35 6.94 4.15
C ILE A 64 3.24 5.93 4.42
N CYS A 65 3.65 4.75 4.86
CA CYS A 65 2.74 3.73 5.33
C CYS A 65 2.27 4.06 6.75
N VAL A 66 0.96 4.06 6.94
CA VAL A 66 0.30 4.22 8.23
C VAL A 66 -0.14 2.84 8.72
N ILE A 67 0.38 2.40 9.87
CA ILE A 67 -0.10 1.20 10.55
C ILE A 67 -1.36 1.58 11.33
N GLN A 68 -2.49 0.93 11.02
CA GLN A 68 -3.79 1.25 11.61
C GLN A 68 -4.22 0.24 12.69
N SER A 69 -3.69 -0.99 12.68
CA SER A 69 -4.03 -2.04 13.65
C SER A 69 -2.93 -3.11 13.76
N GLY A 70 -3.07 -4.01 14.73
CA GLY A 70 -2.25 -5.22 14.84
C GLY A 70 -0.84 -5.03 15.38
N VAL A 71 -0.48 -3.79 15.73
CA VAL A 71 0.82 -3.41 16.29
C VAL A 71 0.62 -2.50 17.49
N PHE A 72 1.30 -2.80 18.58
CA PHE A 72 1.33 -1.98 19.79
C PHE A 72 2.78 -1.87 20.26
N GLU A 73 3.25 -0.64 20.54
CA GLU A 73 4.64 -0.36 20.95
C GLU A 73 5.72 -0.97 20.02
N GLY A 74 5.43 -1.03 18.71
CA GLY A 74 6.33 -1.62 17.72
C GLY A 74 6.39 -3.15 17.73
N ILE A 75 5.45 -3.81 18.42
CA ILE A 75 5.34 -5.26 18.52
C ILE A 75 3.99 -5.73 17.95
N SER A 76 3.96 -6.82 17.20
CA SER A 76 2.72 -7.42 16.71
C SER A 76 1.88 -7.98 17.86
N THR A 77 0.58 -7.76 17.81
CA THR A 77 -0.37 -8.21 18.86
C THR A 77 -0.95 -9.59 18.57
N GLY A 78 -0.71 -10.16 17.39
CA GLY A 78 -1.35 -11.38 16.92
C GLY A 78 -2.71 -11.16 16.26
N THR A 79 -3.23 -9.94 16.30
CA THR A 79 -4.46 -9.54 15.60
C THR A 79 -4.13 -9.06 14.18
N PRO A 80 -5.13 -8.89 13.28
CA PRO A 80 -4.90 -8.42 11.92
C PRO A 80 -4.14 -7.10 11.88
N ILE A 81 -3.08 -7.04 11.06
CA ILE A 81 -2.26 -5.85 10.85
C ILE A 81 -2.81 -5.12 9.62
N SER A 82 -3.34 -3.91 9.81
CA SER A 82 -3.78 -3.04 8.72
C SER A 82 -2.71 -1.99 8.41
N LEU A 83 -2.37 -1.86 7.14
CA LEU A 83 -1.47 -0.87 6.59
C LEU A 83 -2.21 -0.03 5.55
N PHE A 84 -2.06 1.28 5.60
CA PHE A 84 -2.68 2.22 4.67
C PHE A 84 -1.65 3.20 4.10
N ILE A 85 -1.70 3.42 2.80
CA ILE A 85 -0.83 4.35 2.08
C ILE A 85 -1.74 5.39 1.40
N PRO A 86 -1.75 6.65 1.86
CA PRO A 86 -2.55 7.70 1.23
C PRO A 86 -1.97 8.09 -0.13
N ASN A 87 -2.84 8.33 -1.11
CA ASN A 87 -2.43 8.88 -2.40
C ASN A 87 -2.14 10.38 -2.27
N LYS A 88 -0.97 10.85 -2.73
CA LYS A 88 -0.53 12.25 -2.60
C LYS A 88 -1.20 13.21 -3.58
N ASP A 89 -1.56 12.72 -4.76
CA ASP A 89 -2.10 13.54 -5.85
C ASP A 89 -3.48 13.01 -6.27
N GLN A 90 -4.54 13.62 -5.72
CA GLN A 90 -5.91 13.51 -6.26
C GLN A 90 -6.06 14.39 -7.52
N LYS A 91 -5.12 14.34 -8.47
CA LYS A 91 -5.33 14.98 -9.77
C LYS A 91 -6.12 14.04 -10.67
N SER A 92 -7.42 14.03 -10.45
CA SER A 92 -8.44 13.37 -11.29
C SER A 92 -8.46 13.88 -12.75
N LYS A 93 -7.69 14.94 -13.07
CA LYS A 93 -7.75 15.65 -14.36
C LYS A 93 -7.01 14.98 -15.53
N ASP A 94 -6.07 14.06 -15.29
CA ASP A 94 -5.29 13.43 -16.37
C ASP A 94 -6.04 12.30 -17.10
N TYR A 95 -7.28 11.99 -16.71
CA TYR A 95 -8.03 10.83 -17.21
C TYR A 95 -9.36 11.18 -17.90
N ASP A 96 -9.72 12.46 -18.02
CA ASP A 96 -10.94 12.84 -18.76
C ASP A 96 -10.88 12.47 -20.25
N HIS A 97 -9.68 12.40 -20.84
CA HIS A 97 -9.47 12.01 -22.24
C HIS A 97 -9.56 10.49 -22.49
N LEU A 98 -9.60 9.66 -21.43
CA LEU A 98 -9.60 8.19 -21.50
C LEU A 98 -10.90 7.57 -20.98
N LYS A 99 -11.88 8.37 -20.56
CA LYS A 99 -13.19 7.86 -20.09
C LYS A 99 -13.90 7.04 -21.17
N ASP A 100 -13.77 7.46 -22.43
CA ASP A 100 -14.52 6.89 -23.55
C ASP A 100 -13.63 6.12 -24.56
N SER A 101 -12.37 5.83 -24.21
CA SER A 101 -11.43 5.18 -25.12
C SER A 101 -10.59 4.11 -24.43
N TYR A 102 -10.57 2.90 -25.02
CA TYR A 102 -9.71 1.82 -24.56
C TYR A 102 -8.27 2.10 -24.99
N ARG A 103 -7.30 1.95 -24.08
CA ARG A 103 -5.88 1.98 -24.45
C ARG A 103 -5.59 0.78 -25.39
N PRO A 104 -4.80 0.96 -26.47
CA PRO A 104 -4.40 -0.12 -27.38
C PRO A 104 -3.76 -1.31 -26.69
#